data_AF-A0A835N286-F1
#
_entry.id   AF-A0A835N286-F1
#
_cell.length_a   1.000
_cell.length_b   1.000
_cell.length_c   1.000
_cell.angle_alpha   90.00
_cell.angle_beta   90.00
_cell.angle_gamma   90.00
#
_symmetry.space_group_name_H-M   'P 1'
#
loop_
_entity.id
_entity.type
_entity.pdbx_description
1 polymer ?
#
loop_
_entity_poly.entity_id
_entity_poly.type
_entity_poly.pdbx_seq_one_letter_code
_entity_poly.pdbx_strand_id
1 'polypeptide(L)'
;MTMRDLGSYAVYYLAAAVSDFYVPWKSMLETDSKTLLEKAEMALKKYRMHMVVANELSTCKEEVTAVTGNEKILVSRDKTQSDSDVEEPLIELTVGRHSTYVKDSDL
;
A
#
# COMPACT_ATOMS: atom_id res chain seq x y z
N MET A 1 4.58 28.50 2.06
CA MET A 1 3.61 27.42 1.81
C MET A 1 4.20 26.14 2.39
N THR A 2 3.61 25.64 3.46
CA THR A 2 4.00 24.41 4.15
C THR A 2 3.06 23.28 3.76
N MET A 3 3.46 22.02 3.95
CA MET A 3 2.60 20.85 3.70
C MET A 3 1.30 20.87 4.51
N ARG A 4 1.23 21.64 5.62
CA ARG A 4 -0.01 21.84 6.39
C ARG A 4 -1.01 22.73 5.68
N ASP A 5 -0.54 23.66 4.85
CA ASP A 5 -1.39 24.62 4.12
C ASP A 5 -2.15 23.93 2.97
N LEU A 6 -1.70 22.75 2.53
CA LEU A 6 -2.32 21.95 1.49
C LEU A 6 -3.51 21.11 1.98
N GLY A 7 -3.64 20.89 3.30
CA GLY A 7 -4.77 20.14 3.87
C GLY A 7 -4.99 18.76 3.21
N SER A 8 -6.23 18.50 2.79
CA SER A 8 -6.67 17.26 2.13
C SER A 8 -6.06 17.04 0.73
N TYR A 9 -5.43 18.05 0.14
CA TYR A 9 -4.78 17.96 -1.18
C TYR A 9 -3.37 17.34 -1.11
N ALA A 10 -2.84 17.08 0.08
CA ALA A 10 -1.52 16.49 0.27
C ALA A 10 -1.58 14.99 0.59
N VAL A 11 -0.74 14.20 -0.08
CA VAL A 11 -0.53 12.76 0.22
C VAL A 11 0.83 12.57 0.89
N TYR A 12 0.84 11.78 1.97
CA TYR A 12 2.08 11.29 2.59
C TYR A 12 2.33 9.84 2.16
N TYR A 13 3.29 9.63 1.27
CA TYR A 13 3.74 8.29 0.87
C TYR A 13 4.91 7.83 1.74
N LEU A 14 4.60 7.11 2.81
CA LEU A 14 5.60 6.59 3.75
C LEU A 14 6.14 5.24 3.27
N ALA A 15 7.10 5.27 2.36
CA ALA A 15 7.82 4.08 1.93
C ALA A 15 8.91 3.73 2.95
N ALA A 16 8.59 2.82 3.86
CA ALA A 16 9.58 2.17 4.72
C ALA A 16 9.58 0.68 4.41
N ALA A 17 10.75 0.15 4.02
CA ALA A 17 10.94 -1.29 4.00
C ALA A 17 10.85 -1.78 5.45
N VAL A 18 9.78 -2.50 5.79
CA VAL A 18 9.69 -3.18 7.09
C VAL A 18 10.59 -4.41 7.02
N SER A 19 11.90 -4.17 7.06
CA SER A 19 12.94 -5.20 7.06
C SER A 19 13.06 -5.92 8.41
N ASP A 20 12.40 -5.43 9.46
CA ASP A 20 12.70 -5.82 10.84
C ASP A 20 11.58 -6.62 11.52
N PHE A 21 11.03 -7.60 10.81
CA PHE A 21 10.59 -8.80 11.53
C PHE A 21 11.66 -9.86 11.33
N TYR A 22 12.63 -9.92 12.27
CA TYR A 22 13.50 -11.08 12.43
C TYR A 22 12.62 -12.27 12.84
N VAL A 23 11.99 -12.89 11.86
CA VAL A 23 11.27 -14.14 12.00
C VAL A 23 12.34 -15.23 11.90
N PRO A 24 12.52 -16.09 12.92
CA PRO A 24 13.46 -17.20 12.84
C PRO A 24 13.22 -17.99 11.54
N TRP A 25 14.29 -18.40 10.84
CA TRP A 25 14.23 -19.15 9.57
C TRP A 25 13.16 -20.26 9.54
N LYS A 26 12.94 -20.93 10.68
CA LYS A 26 11.96 -22.01 10.86
C LYS A 26 10.49 -21.54 10.73
N SER A 27 10.21 -20.25 10.93
CA SER A 27 8.89 -19.61 10.82
C SER A 27 8.75 -18.76 9.54
N MET A 28 9.83 -18.59 8.75
CA MET A 28 9.76 -17.88 7.45
C MET A 28 9.00 -18.67 6.37
N LEU A 29 8.90 -20.00 6.51
CA LEU A 29 8.13 -20.85 5.59
C LEU A 29 6.60 -20.65 5.73
N GLU A 30 6.15 -20.05 6.84
CA GLU A 30 4.74 -19.70 7.11
C GLU A 30 4.50 -18.20 6.97
N THR A 31 5.23 -17.50 6.11
CA THR A 31 4.93 -16.09 5.77
C THR A 31 3.79 -16.05 4.77
N ASP A 32 2.67 -16.66 5.17
CA ASP A 32 1.47 -16.87 4.39
C ASP A 32 0.79 -15.51 4.23
N SER A 33 0.45 -15.10 3.00
CA SER A 33 -0.02 -13.75 2.65
C SER A 33 -1.14 -13.21 3.58
N LYS A 34 -1.86 -14.09 4.27
CA LYS A 34 -2.77 -13.78 5.37
C LYS A 34 -2.15 -12.92 6.48
N THR A 35 -0.98 -13.27 7.01
CA THR A 35 -0.33 -12.51 8.09
C THR A 35 0.12 -11.12 7.62
N LEU A 36 0.55 -11.02 6.35
CA LEU A 36 0.88 -9.74 5.74
C LEU A 36 -0.35 -8.81 5.71
N LEU A 37 -1.50 -9.34 5.28
CA LEU A 37 -2.75 -8.58 5.23
C LEU A 37 -3.26 -8.19 6.63
N GLU A 38 -3.16 -9.09 7.61
CA GLU A 38 -3.52 -8.79 9.01
C GLU A 38 -2.66 -7.67 9.59
N LYS A 39 -1.35 -7.67 9.32
CA LYS A 39 -0.45 -6.58 9.72
C LYS A 39 -0.80 -5.26 9.02
N ALA A 40 -1.14 -5.30 7.74
CA ALA A 40 -1.55 -4.12 7.00
C ALA A 40 -2.85 -3.51 7.54
N GLU A 41 -3.86 -4.33 7.83
CA GLU A 41 -5.10 -3.88 8.48
C GLU A 41 -4.84 -3.29 9.88
N MET A 42 -3.97 -3.94 10.66
CA MET A 42 -3.59 -3.46 11.98
C MET A 42 -2.89 -2.09 11.89
N ALA A 43 -1.97 -1.92 10.94
CA ALA A 43 -1.29 -0.65 10.71
C ALA A 43 -2.26 0.45 10.27
N LEU A 44 -3.20 0.13 9.38
CA LEU A 44 -4.25 1.05 8.92
C LEU A 44 -5.05 1.60 10.10
N LYS A 45 -5.51 0.73 11.00
CA LYS A 45 -6.28 1.12 12.19
C LYS A 45 -5.43 1.84 13.23
N LYS A 46 -4.22 1.34 13.51
CA LYS A 46 -3.33 1.87 14.55
C LYS A 46 -2.84 3.27 14.22
N TYR A 47 -2.44 3.51 12.98
CA TYR A 47 -1.86 4.78 12.54
C TYR A 47 -2.87 5.68 11.82
N ARG A 48 -4.12 5.24 11.68
CA ARG A 48 -5.20 5.97 10.99
C ARG A 48 -4.82 6.37 9.56
N MET A 49 -4.19 5.44 8.85
CA MET A 49 -3.83 5.63 7.45
C MET A 49 -5.05 5.47 6.55
N HIS A 50 -5.13 6.21 5.45
CA HIS A 50 -6.19 6.03 4.45
C HIS A 50 -6.00 4.76 3.62
N MET A 51 -4.73 4.35 3.44
CA MET A 51 -4.34 3.18 2.68
C MET A 51 -2.99 2.65 3.17
N VAL A 52 -2.81 1.33 3.15
CA VAL A 52 -1.54 0.65 3.43
C VAL A 52 -1.23 -0.30 2.28
N VAL A 53 -0.01 -0.21 1.73
CA VAL A 53 0.45 -1.13 0.67
C VAL A 53 1.14 -2.32 1.32
N ALA A 54 0.54 -3.49 1.18
CA ALA A 54 1.08 -4.77 1.60
C ALA A 54 1.84 -5.40 0.44
N ASN A 55 3.12 -5.68 0.63
CA ASN A 55 3.96 -6.28 -0.37
C ASN A 55 4.54 -7.60 0.14
N GLU A 56 4.35 -8.68 -0.59
CA GLU A 56 5.01 -9.95 -0.29
C GLU A 56 6.40 -9.94 -0.95
N LEU A 57 7.44 -10.28 -0.19
CA LEU A 57 8.83 -10.16 -0.68
C LEU A 57 9.08 -10.98 -1.95
N SER A 58 8.43 -12.14 -2.07
CA SER A 58 8.48 -13.05 -3.22
C SER A 58 7.90 -12.44 -4.50
N THR A 59 6.90 -11.57 -4.38
CA THR A 59 6.15 -10.99 -5.50
C THR A 59 6.36 -9.48 -5.64
N CYS A 60 7.39 -8.92 -5.00
CA CYS A 60 7.47 -7.47 -4.79
C CYS A 60 7.59 -6.58 -6.02
N LYS A 61 7.99 -7.17 -7.16
CA LYS A 61 8.08 -6.54 -8.47
C LYS A 61 6.87 -6.83 -9.36
N GLU A 62 6.09 -7.83 -9.00
CA GLU A 62 5.02 -8.39 -9.81
C GLU A 62 3.66 -7.91 -9.33
N GLU A 63 3.43 -7.90 -8.01
CA GLU A 63 2.15 -7.53 -7.42
C GLU A 63 2.27 -7.05 -5.98
N VAL A 64 1.34 -6.19 -5.59
CA VAL A 64 1.14 -5.69 -4.23
C VAL A 64 -0.34 -5.66 -3.91
N THR A 65 -0.69 -5.71 -2.63
CA THR A 65 -2.08 -5.52 -2.19
C THR A 65 -2.25 -4.17 -1.50
N ALA A 66 -3.04 -3.28 -2.08
CA ALA A 66 -3.46 -2.06 -1.42
C ALA A 66 -4.62 -2.35 -0.46
N VAL A 67 -4.39 -2.18 0.84
CA VAL A 67 -5.37 -2.40 1.91
C VAL A 67 -5.95 -1.07 2.35
N THR A 68 -7.28 -1.00 2.37
CA THR A 68 -8.04 0.14 2.90
C THR A 68 -9.02 -0.34 3.97
N GLY A 69 -9.76 0.58 4.60
CA GLY A 69 -10.76 0.22 5.61
C GLY A 69 -11.89 -0.68 5.08
N ASN A 70 -12.18 -0.62 3.78
CA ASN A 70 -13.36 -1.27 3.18
C ASN A 70 -12.98 -2.41 2.23
N GLU A 71 -11.77 -2.40 1.69
CA GLU A 71 -11.39 -3.29 0.60
C GLU A 71 -9.88 -3.56 0.55
N LYS A 72 -9.54 -4.67 -0.11
CA LYS A 72 -8.18 -5.08 -0.43
C LYS A 72 -8.10 -5.20 -1.95
N ILE A 73 -7.24 -4.41 -2.57
CA ILE A 73 -7.10 -4.35 -4.02
C ILE A 73 -5.74 -4.94 -4.39
N LEU A 74 -5.76 -6.00 -5.20
CA LEU A 74 -4.54 -6.52 -5.79
C LEU A 74 -4.15 -5.62 -6.97
N VAL A 75 -2.92 -5.13 -6.94
CA VAL A 75 -2.32 -4.32 -8.00
C VAL A 75 -1.17 -5.14 -8.56
N SER A 76 -1.21 -5.45 -9.85
CA SER A 76 -0.17 -6.23 -10.53
C SER A 76 0.42 -5.42 -11.67
N ARG A 77 1.69 -5.68 -11.99
CA ARG A 77 2.32 -5.12 -13.18
C ARG A 77 1.61 -5.56 -14.46
N ASP A 78 1.79 -4.78 -15.51
CA ASP A 78 1.45 -5.23 -16.85
C ASP A 78 2.40 -6.39 -17.24
N LYS A 79 1.81 -7.49 -17.72
CA LYS A 79 2.57 -8.66 -18.19
C LYS A 79 2.91 -8.56 -19.68
N THR A 80 2.29 -7.62 -20.39
CA THR A 80 2.50 -7.40 -21.83
C THR A 80 3.78 -6.60 -22.10
N GLN A 81 4.27 -5.86 -21.11
CA GLN A 81 5.52 -5.10 -21.19
C GLN A 81 6.57 -5.72 -20.28
N SER A 82 7.74 -6.03 -20.85
CA SER A 82 8.82 -6.70 -20.10
C SER A 82 9.47 -5.79 -19.05
N ASP A 83 9.36 -4.47 -19.23
CA ASP A 83 10.01 -3.43 -18.42
C ASP A 83 9.04 -2.67 -17.50
N SER A 84 7.76 -3.09 -17.44
CA SER A 84 6.78 -2.46 -16.55
C SER A 84 6.85 -3.08 -15.15
N ASP A 85 6.95 -2.22 -14.14
CA ASP A 85 6.86 -2.57 -12.73
C ASP A 85 5.46 -2.25 -12.17
N VAL A 86 5.18 -2.70 -10.94
CA VAL A 86 3.90 -2.48 -10.24
C VAL A 86 3.65 -1.01 -9.84
N GLU A 87 4.65 -0.14 -9.98
CA GLU A 87 4.57 1.26 -9.54
C GLU A 87 3.55 2.08 -10.32
N GLU A 88 3.52 1.96 -11.64
CA GLU A 88 2.60 2.73 -12.50
C GLU A 88 1.11 2.48 -12.14
N PRO A 89 0.61 1.23 -12.11
CA PRO A 89 -0.77 0.97 -11.71
C PRO A 89 -1.04 1.31 -10.24
N LEU A 90 -0.03 1.22 -9.36
CA LEU A 90 -0.18 1.61 -7.95
C LEU A 90 -0.33 3.13 -7.81
N ILE A 91 0.43 3.92 -8.57
CA ILE A 91 0.33 5.38 -8.60
C ILE A 91 -1.05 5.79 -9.11
N GLU A 92 -1.52 5.18 -10.20
CA GLU A 92 -2.85 5.46 -10.76
C GLU A 92 -3.95 5.21 -9.73
N LEU A 93 -3.92 4.07 -9.03
CA LEU A 93 -4.85 3.75 -7.94
C LEU A 93 -4.78 4.80 -6.82
N THR A 94 -3.58 5.21 -6.43
CA THR A 94 -3.36 6.17 -5.35
C THR A 94 -3.92 7.54 -5.71
N VAL A 95 -3.66 8.02 -6.92
CA VAL A 95 -4.17 9.29 -7.45
C VAL A 95 -5.69 9.27 -7.57
N GLY A 96 -6.27 8.18 -8.08
CA GLY A 96 -7.72 8.01 -8.20
C GLY A 96 -8.41 8.08 -6.83
N ARG A 97 -7.88 7.37 -5.83
CA ARG A 97 -8.40 7.40 -4.46
C ARG A 97 -8.28 8.77 -3.82
N HIS A 98 -7.12 9.40 -3.94
CA HIS A 98 -6.89 10.72 -3.38
C HIS A 98 -7.84 11.76 -4.02
N SER A 99 -8.07 11.67 -5.33
CA SER A 99 -9.02 12.54 -6.03
C SER A 99 -10.46 12.40 -5.49
N THR A 100 -10.87 11.18 -5.14
CA THR A 100 -12.17 10.95 -4.48
C THR A 100 -12.19 11.51 -3.05
N TYR A 101 -11.11 11.32 -2.30
CA TYR A 101 -10.99 11.83 -0.93
C TYR A 101 -11.04 13.36 -0.85
N VAL A 102 -10.37 14.05 -1.77
CA VAL A 102 -10.41 15.52 -1.87
C VAL A 102 -11.84 16.00 -2.11
N LYS A 103 -12.55 15.39 -3.07
CA LYS A 103 -13.95 15.75 -3.39
C LYS A 103 -14.90 15.53 -2.22
N ASP A 104 -14.69 14.47 -1.44
CA ASP A 104 -15.51 14.15 -0.27
C ASP A 104 -15.19 15.08 0.92
N SER A 105 -13.94 15.58 1.01
CA SER A 105 -13.51 16.53 2.04
C SER A 105 -13.99 17.96 1.80
N ASP A 106 -14.38 18.29 0.56
CA ASP A 106 -14.94 19.59 0.18
C ASP A 106 -16.47 19.68 0.43
N LEU A 107 -17.13 18.57 0.82
CA LEU A 107 -18.55 18.48 1.19
C LEU A 107 -18.75 18.65 2.71
#